data_AF-A0A967EIK4-F1
#
_entry.id   AF-A0A967EIK4-F1
#
_cell.length_a   1.000
_cell.length_b   1.000
_cell.length_c   1.000
_cell.angle_alpha   90.00
_cell.angle_beta   90.00
_cell.angle_gamma   90.00
#
_symmetry.space_group_name_H-M   'P 1'
#
loop_
_entity.id
_entity.type
_entity.pdbx_description
1 polymer ?
#
loop_
_entity_poly.entity_id
_entity_poly.type
_entity_poly.pdbx_seq_one_letter_code
_entity_poly.pdbx_strand_id
1 'polypeptide(L)'
;MTHTYEELHSMTVAELRDVAKEMDNEALSGYSSMHKEDLLKALCESLGIEAHVAHHVVGLDKSKIKLEIRELKLQRQAALEAHDHQELKKVRRQIHRLKRKIRQATV
;
A
#
# COMPACT_ATOMS: atom_id res chain seq x y z
N MET A 1 -1.19 25.72 -16.24
CA MET A 1 -2.32 24.82 -15.92
C MET A 1 -1.96 24.11 -14.63
N THR A 2 -2.78 24.18 -13.59
CA THR A 2 -2.54 23.46 -12.33
C THR A 2 -2.88 21.99 -12.54
N HIS A 3 -1.90 21.20 -12.98
CA HIS A 3 -2.04 19.76 -13.07
C HIS A 3 -2.36 19.20 -11.69
N THR A 4 -3.29 18.25 -11.58
CA THR A 4 -3.57 17.56 -10.32
C THR A 4 -2.66 16.34 -10.16
N TYR A 5 -2.47 15.87 -8.92
CA TYR A 5 -1.68 14.66 -8.65
C TYR A 5 -2.19 13.45 -9.46
N GLU A 6 -3.50 13.30 -9.58
CA GLU A 6 -4.13 12.18 -10.28
C GLU A 6 -3.85 12.21 -11.79
N GLU A 7 -3.88 13.41 -12.39
CA GLU A 7 -3.52 13.61 -13.79
C GLU A 7 -2.08 13.20 -14.05
N LEU A 8 -1.13 13.67 -13.24
CA LEU A 8 0.28 13.29 -13.37
C LEU A 8 0.47 11.78 -13.13
N HIS A 9 -0.20 11.20 -12.15
CA HIS A 9 -0.08 9.77 -11.86
C HIS A 9 -0.56 8.88 -13.02
N SER A 10 -1.62 9.33 -13.71
CA SER A 10 -2.22 8.64 -14.86
C SER A 10 -1.36 8.71 -16.13
N MET A 11 -0.53 9.74 -16.26
CA MET A 11 0.35 9.93 -17.42
C MET A 11 1.47 8.88 -17.48
N THR A 12 1.96 8.66 -18.70
CA THR A 12 3.12 7.82 -18.99
C THR A 12 4.42 8.54 -18.62
N VAL A 13 5.51 7.78 -18.49
CA VAL A 13 6.84 8.36 -18.20
C VAL A 13 7.27 9.36 -19.28
N ALA A 14 6.89 9.11 -20.54
CA ALA A 14 7.20 10.02 -21.64
C ALA A 14 6.47 11.37 -21.47
N GLU A 15 5.17 11.34 -21.20
CA GLU A 15 4.36 12.54 -20.97
C GLU A 15 4.82 13.32 -19.73
N LEU A 16 5.20 12.63 -18.65
CA LEU A 16 5.78 13.28 -17.47
C LEU A 16 7.11 13.97 -17.76
N ARG A 17 7.91 13.43 -18.69
CA ARG A 17 9.17 14.06 -19.13
C ARG A 17 8.91 15.28 -20.02
N ASP A 18 7.87 15.25 -20.83
CA ASP A 18 7.47 16.39 -21.65
C ASP A 18 6.99 17.55 -20.76
N VAL A 19 6.15 17.25 -19.77
CA VAL A 19 5.73 18.24 -18.74
C VAL A 19 6.93 18.78 -17.96
N ALA A 20 7.87 17.91 -17.55
CA ALA A 20 9.09 18.35 -16.88
C ALA A 20 9.97 19.26 -17.73
N LYS A 21 10.04 19.01 -19.04
CA LYS A 21 10.81 19.81 -20.00
C LYS A 21 10.19 21.18 -20.26
N GLU A 22 8.87 21.28 -20.25
CA GLU A 22 8.15 22.56 -20.36
C GLU A 22 8.27 23.42 -19.10
N MET A 23 8.50 22.79 -17.95
CA MET A 23 8.56 23.46 -16.64
C MET A 23 9.94 24.01 -16.25
N ASP A 24 11.00 23.66 -16.99
CA ASP A 24 12.40 24.13 -16.86
C ASP A 24 12.87 24.43 -15.41
N ASN A 25 12.53 23.52 -14.49
CA ASN A 25 12.87 23.63 -13.07
C ASN A 25 14.22 22.94 -12.79
N GLU A 26 15.10 23.62 -12.04
CA GLU A 26 16.45 23.14 -11.69
C GLU A 26 16.42 21.78 -10.93
N ALA A 27 15.35 21.54 -10.16
CA ALA A 27 15.09 20.26 -9.47
C ALA A 27 14.79 19.07 -10.40
N LEU A 28 14.44 19.34 -11.66
CA LEU A 28 14.13 18.33 -12.68
C LEU A 28 15.31 18.06 -13.62
N SER A 29 16.52 18.60 -13.37
CA SER A 29 17.71 18.45 -14.23
C SER A 29 18.08 16.99 -14.59
N GLY A 30 17.56 15.99 -13.85
CA GLY A 30 17.69 14.55 -14.13
C GLY A 30 16.47 13.86 -14.78
N TYR A 31 15.51 14.59 -15.35
CA TYR A 31 14.22 14.04 -15.81
C TYR A 31 14.33 12.88 -16.82
N SER A 32 15.41 12.82 -17.60
CA SER A 32 15.65 11.79 -18.62
C SER A 32 16.05 10.43 -18.04
N SER A 33 16.67 10.38 -16.87
CA SER A 33 17.16 9.16 -16.21
C SER A 33 16.30 8.71 -15.03
N MET A 34 15.42 9.57 -14.50
CA MET A 34 14.53 9.25 -13.39
C MET A 34 13.47 8.19 -13.74
N HIS A 35 13.18 7.34 -12.77
CA HIS A 35 12.04 6.40 -12.80
C HIS A 35 10.72 7.15 -12.61
N LYS A 36 9.61 6.54 -13.06
CA LYS A 36 8.26 7.15 -13.03
C LYS A 36 7.91 7.74 -11.65
N GLU A 37 8.19 6.97 -10.59
CA GLU A 37 7.84 7.36 -9.22
C GLU A 37 8.66 8.56 -8.73
N ASP A 38 9.94 8.60 -9.06
CA ASP A 38 10.84 9.69 -8.65
C ASP A 38 10.55 10.98 -9.43
N LEU A 39 10.27 10.85 -10.73
CA LEU A 39 9.87 11.97 -11.57
C LEU A 39 8.54 12.57 -11.11
N LEU A 40 7.57 11.73 -10.72
CA LEU A 40 6.30 12.19 -10.16
C LEU A 40 6.47 12.97 -8.87
N LYS A 41 7.31 12.48 -7.94
CA LYS A 41 7.57 13.18 -6.67
C LYS A 41 8.20 14.54 -6.92
N ALA A 42 9.24 14.60 -7.76
CA ALA A 42 9.90 15.85 -8.09
C ALA A 42 8.96 16.87 -8.77
N LEU A 43 8.07 16.40 -9.65
CA LEU A 43 7.03 17.23 -10.27
C LEU A 43 6.02 17.75 -9.25
N CYS A 44 5.52 16.88 -8.36
CA CYS A 44 4.56 17.27 -7.32
C CYS A 44 5.17 18.27 -6.33
N GLU A 45 6.43 18.06 -5.91
CA GLU A 45 7.19 18.99 -5.07
C GLU A 45 7.38 20.35 -5.77
N SER A 46 7.72 20.35 -7.06
CA SER A 46 7.91 21.60 -7.83
C SER A 46 6.61 22.38 -8.05
N LEU A 47 5.48 21.68 -8.16
CA LEU A 47 4.15 22.27 -8.31
C LEU A 47 3.51 22.67 -6.97
N GLY A 48 4.15 22.37 -5.84
CA GLY A 48 3.59 22.59 -4.50
C GLY A 48 2.34 21.74 -4.23
N ILE A 49 2.17 20.65 -4.98
CA ILE A 49 1.07 19.71 -4.80
C ILE A 49 1.55 18.73 -3.73
N GLU A 50 0.91 18.75 -2.56
CA GLU A 50 1.16 17.75 -1.53
C GLU A 50 0.90 16.37 -2.14
N ALA A 51 1.99 15.67 -2.42
CA ALA A 51 1.98 14.29 -2.86
C ALA A 51 1.40 13.47 -1.70
N HIS A 52 0.07 13.38 -1.63
CA HIS A 52 -0.65 12.48 -0.74
C HIS A 52 -0.46 11.04 -1.26
N VAL A 53 0.79 10.60 -1.35
CA VAL A 53 1.20 9.23 -1.67
C VAL A 53 1.65 8.54 -0.39
N ALA A 54 0.89 8.73 0.67
CA ALA A 54 0.55 7.55 1.42
C ALA A 54 -0.69 7.00 0.72
N HIS A 55 -0.53 5.90 -0.02
CA HIS A 55 -1.56 4.86 -0.02
C HIS A 55 -1.74 4.41 1.44
N HIS A 56 -2.31 5.28 2.27
CA HIS A 56 -2.86 4.91 3.54
C HIS A 56 -4.06 4.10 3.11
N VAL A 57 -3.86 2.79 3.02
CA VAL A 57 -4.95 1.82 3.04
C VAL A 57 -5.54 1.97 4.44
N VAL A 58 -6.31 3.03 4.67
CA VAL A 58 -6.98 3.37 5.94
C VAL A 58 -7.96 2.26 6.33
N GLY A 59 -8.26 1.32 5.42
CA GLY A 59 -9.23 0.26 5.70
C GLY A 59 -8.74 -0.83 6.67
N LEU A 60 -7.47 -1.23 6.65
CA LEU A 60 -7.03 -2.41 7.41
C LEU A 60 -5.49 -2.57 7.42
N ASP A 61 -4.89 -2.58 8.61
CA ASP A 61 -3.49 -3.02 8.80
C ASP A 61 -3.38 -4.54 8.55
N LYS A 62 -3.32 -4.94 7.27
CA LYS A 62 -3.21 -6.34 6.84
C LYS A 62 -2.01 -7.04 7.50
N SER A 63 -0.93 -6.29 7.77
CA SER A 63 0.25 -6.79 8.48
C SER A 63 -0.06 -7.23 9.91
N LYS A 64 -0.79 -6.41 10.68
CA LYS A 64 -1.19 -6.74 12.06
C LYS A 64 -2.08 -7.98 12.10
N ILE A 65 -3.07 -8.06 11.21
CA ILE A 65 -3.96 -9.23 11.14
C ILE A 65 -3.19 -10.49 10.73
N LYS A 66 -2.20 -10.38 9.84
CA LYS A 66 -1.34 -11.52 9.48
C LYS A 66 -0.49 -11.98 10.66
N LEU A 67 -0.04 -11.08 11.53
CA LEU A 67 0.68 -11.44 12.77
C LEU A 67 -0.26 -12.17 13.74
N GLU A 68 -1.46 -11.64 14.01
CA GLU A 68 -2.47 -12.31 14.84
C GLU A 68 -2.81 -13.72 14.33
N ILE A 69 -2.94 -13.90 13.01
CA ILE A 69 -3.16 -15.23 12.41
C ILE A 69 -1.99 -16.19 12.67
N ARG A 70 -0.74 -15.70 12.70
CA ARG A 70 0.43 -16.54 13.01
C ARG A 70 0.40 -16.98 14.47
N GLU A 71 0.08 -16.09 15.40
CA GLU A 71 -0.06 -16.41 16.82
C GLU A 71 -1.18 -17.43 17.06
N LEU A 72 -2.35 -17.22 16.45
CA LEU A 72 -3.47 -18.17 16.55
C LEU A 72 -3.13 -19.55 15.96
N LYS A 73 -2.24 -19.63 14.96
CA LYS A 73 -1.78 -20.94 14.45
C LYS A 73 -0.92 -21.68 15.47
N LEU A 74 -0.11 -20.98 16.25
CA LEU A 74 0.67 -21.57 17.34
C LEU A 74 -0.28 -22.07 18.44
N GLN A 75 -1.26 -21.27 18.84
CA GLN A 75 -2.28 -21.69 19.81
C GLN A 75 -3.09 -22.90 19.31
N ARG A 76 -3.40 -22.95 18.01
CA ARG A 76 -4.05 -24.12 17.40
C ARG A 76 -3.21 -25.39 17.55
N GLN A 77 -1.90 -25.27 17.40
CA GLN A 77 -0.97 -26.39 17.52
C GLN A 77 -0.89 -26.87 18.97
N ALA A 78 -0.76 -25.94 19.92
CA ALA A 78 -0.80 -26.26 21.35
C ALA A 78 -2.14 -26.92 21.76
N ALA A 79 -3.27 -26.43 21.26
CA ALA A 79 -4.58 -27.04 21.53
C ALA A 79 -4.74 -28.43 20.90
N LEU A 80 -4.07 -28.70 19.76
CA LEU A 80 -4.05 -30.04 19.16
C LEU A 80 -3.24 -31.01 20.02
N GLU A 81 -2.10 -30.58 20.54
CA GLU A 81 -1.23 -31.38 21.43
C GLU A 81 -1.89 -31.64 22.78
N ALA A 82 -2.60 -30.65 23.32
CA ALA A 82 -3.36 -30.77 24.57
C ALA A 82 -4.68 -31.55 24.40
N HIS A 83 -5.04 -31.98 23.18
CA HIS A 83 -6.33 -32.58 22.85
C HIS A 83 -7.55 -31.75 23.30
N ASP A 84 -7.40 -30.43 23.41
CA ASP A 84 -8.49 -29.53 23.78
C ASP A 84 -9.33 -29.18 22.55
N HIS A 85 -10.38 -29.98 22.35
CA HIS A 85 -11.32 -29.80 21.25
C HIS A 85 -12.12 -28.49 21.33
N GLN A 86 -12.36 -27.96 22.53
CA GLN A 86 -13.12 -26.72 22.70
C GLN A 86 -12.28 -25.54 22.24
N GLU A 87 -11.04 -25.47 22.69
CA GLU A 87 -10.13 -24.39 22.35
C GLU A 87 -9.71 -24.46 20.88
N LEU A 88 -9.48 -25.66 20.35
CA LEU A 88 -9.23 -25.89 18.93
C LEU A 88 -10.35 -25.32 18.05
N LYS A 89 -11.62 -25.49 18.44
CA LYS A 89 -12.78 -24.97 17.70
C LYS A 89 -12.84 -23.45 17.73
N LYS A 90 -12.55 -22.82 18.87
CA LYS A 90 -12.53 -21.34 19.01
C LYS A 90 -11.43 -20.73 18.13
N VAL A 91 -10.20 -21.23 18.24
CA VAL A 91 -9.04 -20.72 17.51
C VAL A 91 -9.25 -20.86 15.99
N ARG A 92 -9.77 -22.01 15.51
CA ARG A 92 -10.09 -22.19 14.08
C ARG A 92 -11.10 -21.16 13.56
N ARG A 93 -12.13 -20.83 14.35
CA ARG A 93 -13.15 -19.83 14.00
C ARG A 93 -12.56 -18.42 13.96
N GLN A 94 -11.70 -18.06 14.91
CA GLN A 94 -11.00 -16.77 14.91
C GLN A 94 -10.12 -16.61 13.66
N ILE A 95 -9.31 -17.62 13.34
CA ILE A 95 -8.49 -17.64 12.10
C ILE A 95 -9.38 -17.46 10.86
N HIS A 96 -10.51 -18.17 10.78
CA HIS A 96 -11.42 -18.05 9.64
C HIS A 96 -12.01 -16.64 9.51
N ARG A 97 -12.43 -16.03 10.62
CA ARG A 97 -12.98 -14.66 10.65
C ARG A 97 -11.95 -13.63 10.19
N LEU A 98 -10.72 -13.70 10.70
CA LEU A 98 -9.63 -12.80 10.30
C LEU A 98 -9.27 -12.95 8.82
N LYS A 99 -9.19 -14.19 8.30
CA LYS A 99 -8.99 -14.45 6.87
C LYS A 99 -10.14 -13.93 5.99
N ARG A 100 -11.38 -13.94 6.49
CA ARG A 100 -12.53 -13.38 5.78
C ARG A 100 -12.48 -11.85 5.76
N LYS A 101 -12.12 -11.23 6.89
CA LYS A 101 -11.95 -9.77 7.01
C LYS A 101 -10.90 -9.23 6.03
N ILE A 102 -9.76 -9.91 5.89
CA ILE A 102 -8.74 -9.55 4.89
C ILE A 102 -9.30 -9.65 3.47
N ARG A 103 -10.00 -10.75 3.13
CA ARG A 103 -10.56 -10.96 1.79
C ARG A 103 -11.65 -9.96 1.42
N GLN A 104 -12.47 -9.54 2.39
CA GLN A 104 -13.48 -8.50 2.19
C GLN A 104 -12.86 -7.12 1.98
N ALA A 105 -11.76 -6.81 2.67
CA ALA A 105 -11.04 -5.54 2.52
C ALA A 105 -10.13 -5.49 1.27
N THR A 106 -10.14 -6.53 0.43
CA THR A 106 -9.40 -6.58 -0.84
C THR A 106 -10.30 -6.52 -2.08
N VAL A 107 -11.62 -6.48 -1.89
CA VAL A 107 -12.63 -6.28 -2.94
C VAL A 107 -13.10 -4.83 -2.86
#